data_AF-W2BYP7-F1
#
_entry.id   AF-W2BYP7-F1
#
_cell.length_a   1.000
_cell.length_b   1.000
_cell.length_c   1.000
_cell.angle_alpha   90.00
_cell.angle_beta   90.00
_cell.angle_gamma   90.00
#
_symmetry.space_group_name_H-M   'P 1'
#
loop_
_entity.id
_entity.type
_entity.pdbx_description
1 polymer ?
#
loop_
_entity_poly.entity_id
_entity_poly.type
_entity_poly.pdbx_seq_one_letter_code
_entity_poly.pdbx_strand_id
1 'polypeptide(L)'
;MIKTLIMLGLVCLLATLMITDFIIVIPKFGAQHFGAPDDIKEMMKKMPDRTPWVNILGVSIMIAGFLGVVVVLIWAIVDTVKFKLSFMEAFIRFFIITEGYKLFDIIFFDYLMLTKFKIPLKIYPETAGAKGYNNFGFNAKSQVMKLVVFCGISLILAFVLTVIIPLWL
;
A
#
# COMPACT_ATOMS: atom_id res chain seq x y z
N MET A 1 1.31 15.64 15.58
CA MET A 1 1.29 14.17 15.78
C MET A 1 -0.07 13.53 15.52
N ILE A 2 -1.17 13.91 16.18
CA ILE A 2 -2.49 13.26 15.98
C ILE A 2 -2.93 13.28 14.50
N LYS A 3 -2.84 14.43 13.81
CA LYS A 3 -3.16 14.53 12.37
C LYS A 3 -2.37 13.54 11.50
N THR A 4 -1.09 13.34 11.80
CA THR A 4 -0.23 12.38 11.10
C THR A 4 -0.72 10.94 11.26
N LEU A 5 -1.15 10.57 12.48
CA LEU A 5 -1.72 9.25 12.73
C LEU A 5 -3.07 9.07 12.02
N ILE A 6 -3.89 10.12 11.92
CA ILE A 6 -5.13 10.11 11.13
C ILE A 6 -4.79 9.89 9.64
N MET A 7 -3.81 10.61 9.09
CA MET A 7 -3.36 10.44 7.71
C MET A 7 -2.87 9.02 7.45
N LEU A 8 -2.02 8.47 8.33
CA LEU A 8 -1.57 7.08 8.27
C LEU A 8 -2.76 6.11 8.30
N GLY A 9 -3.71 6.31 9.21
CA GLY A 9 -4.92 5.49 9.31
C GLY A 9 -5.74 5.50 8.02
N LEU A 10 -5.91 6.67 7.39
CA LEU A 10 -6.59 6.80 6.10
C LEU A 10 -5.85 6.08 4.97
N VAL A 11 -4.51 6.19 4.91
CA VAL A 11 -3.71 5.45 3.92
C VAL A 11 -3.87 3.94 4.11
N CYS A 12 -3.81 3.44 5.36
CA CYS A 12 -3.99 2.02 5.65
C CYS A 12 -5.41 1.54 5.31
N LEU A 13 -6.44 2.35 5.58
CA LEU A 13 -7.83 2.06 5.23
C LEU A 13 -7.99 1.95 3.71
N LEU A 14 -7.50 2.93 2.95
CA LEU A 14 -7.57 2.94 1.49
C LEU A 14 -6.81 1.75 0.90
N ALA A 15 -5.62 1.44 1.41
CA ALA A 15 -4.88 0.25 0.99
C ALA A 15 -5.66 -1.05 1.29
N THR A 16 -6.34 -1.13 2.43
CA THR A 16 -7.18 -2.30 2.78
C THR A 16 -8.35 -2.45 1.82
N LEU A 17 -9.02 -1.36 1.45
CA LEU A 17 -10.08 -1.37 0.45
C LEU A 17 -9.56 -1.85 -0.92
N MET A 18 -8.39 -1.37 -1.33
CA MET A 18 -7.78 -1.79 -2.59
C MET A 18 -7.36 -3.26 -2.59
N ILE A 19 -6.72 -3.75 -1.52
CA ILE A 19 -6.36 -5.17 -1.41
C ILE A 19 -7.62 -6.04 -1.39
N THR A 20 -8.70 -5.59 -0.76
CA THR A 20 -9.99 -6.29 -0.78
C THR A 20 -10.56 -6.35 -2.20
N ASP A 21 -10.53 -5.25 -2.93
CA ASP A 21 -10.91 -5.20 -4.36
C ASP A 21 -10.07 -6.15 -5.21
N PHE A 22 -8.75 -6.16 -4.98
CA PHE A 22 -7.78 -7.04 -5.65
C PHE A 22 -7.93 -8.51 -5.31
N ILE A 23 -8.62 -8.86 -4.23
CA ILE A 23 -8.89 -10.24 -3.85
C ILE A 23 -10.30 -10.64 -4.30
N ILE A 24 -11.28 -9.76 -4.27
CA ILE A 24 -12.69 -10.13 -4.46
C ILE A 24 -13.18 -9.80 -5.87
N VAL A 25 -12.94 -8.57 -6.33
CA VAL A 25 -13.56 -8.03 -7.55
C VAL A 25 -12.68 -8.32 -8.77
N ILE A 26 -11.39 -7.99 -8.69
CA ILE A 26 -10.41 -8.18 -9.77
C ILE A 26 -9.25 -9.10 -9.37
N PRO A 27 -9.52 -10.34 -8.91
CA PRO A 27 -8.53 -11.25 -8.32
C PRO A 27 -7.33 -11.59 -9.21
N LYS A 28 -7.60 -11.82 -10.50
CA LYS A 28 -6.55 -12.12 -11.48
C LYS A 28 -5.60 -10.94 -11.64
N PHE A 29 -6.15 -9.74 -11.81
CA PHE A 29 -5.36 -8.50 -11.93
C PHE A 29 -4.59 -8.20 -10.64
N GLY A 30 -5.24 -8.32 -9.49
CA GLY A 30 -4.65 -8.15 -8.17
C GLY A 30 -3.46 -9.05 -7.94
N ALA A 31 -3.62 -10.36 -8.16
CA ALA A 31 -2.54 -11.32 -8.01
C ALA A 31 -1.35 -11.02 -8.92
N GLN A 32 -1.59 -10.67 -10.19
CA GLN A 32 -0.50 -10.41 -11.15
C GLN A 32 0.34 -9.17 -10.81
N HIS A 33 -0.29 -8.09 -10.33
CA HIS A 33 0.38 -6.79 -10.21
C HIS A 33 0.73 -6.41 -8.76
N PHE A 34 0.03 -6.95 -7.76
CA PHE A 34 0.12 -6.47 -6.37
C PHE A 34 0.71 -7.49 -5.41
N GLY A 35 1.84 -8.08 -5.83
CA GLY A 35 2.79 -8.70 -4.91
C GLY A 35 2.47 -10.13 -4.46
N ALA A 36 1.55 -10.84 -5.11
CA ALA A 36 1.33 -12.26 -4.79
C ALA A 36 2.60 -13.11 -5.08
N PRO A 37 2.80 -14.21 -4.35
CA PRO A 37 3.78 -15.25 -4.69
C PRO A 37 3.60 -15.80 -6.10
N ASP A 38 4.69 -16.18 -6.77
CA ASP A 38 4.67 -16.54 -8.19
C ASP A 38 3.86 -17.80 -8.49
N ASP A 39 3.85 -18.77 -7.58
CA ASP A 39 3.01 -19.97 -7.68
C ASP A 39 1.51 -19.61 -7.62
N ILE A 40 1.13 -18.72 -6.70
CA ILE A 40 -0.24 -18.18 -6.63
C ILE A 40 -0.57 -17.44 -7.93
N LYS A 41 0.33 -16.61 -8.46
CA LYS A 41 0.12 -15.90 -9.74
C LYS A 41 -0.17 -16.86 -10.87
N GLU A 42 0.60 -17.95 -10.99
CA GLU A 42 0.42 -18.95 -12.05
C GLU A 42 -0.92 -19.67 -11.93
N MET A 43 -1.34 -20.02 -10.71
CA MET A 43 -2.64 -20.64 -10.47
C MET A 43 -3.79 -19.68 -10.79
N MET A 44 -3.68 -18.41 -10.37
CA MET A 44 -4.68 -17.37 -10.64
C MET A 44 -4.81 -17.04 -12.14
N LYS A 45 -3.76 -17.19 -12.95
CA LYS A 45 -3.84 -16.98 -14.42
C LYS A 45 -4.83 -17.93 -15.08
N LYS A 46 -4.99 -19.15 -14.55
CA LYS A 46 -5.86 -20.19 -15.09
C LYS A 46 -7.33 -19.97 -14.77
N MET A 47 -7.65 -19.01 -13.91
CA MET A 47 -9.04 -18.68 -13.60
C MET A 47 -9.74 -18.02 -14.79
N PRO A 48 -11.06 -18.30 -14.96
CA PRO A 48 -11.85 -17.63 -15.96
C PRO A 48 -11.87 -16.12 -15.71
N ASP A 49 -11.89 -15.35 -16.78
CA ASP A 49 -11.99 -13.90 -16.66
C ASP A 49 -13.38 -13.51 -16.11
N ARG A 50 -13.40 -12.44 -15.30
CA ARG A 50 -14.66 -11.85 -14.84
C ARG A 50 -15.38 -11.17 -16.00
N THR A 51 -16.68 -10.98 -15.85
CA THR A 51 -17.46 -10.20 -16.81
C THR A 51 -16.88 -8.78 -16.94
N PRO A 52 -16.89 -8.18 -18.15
CA PRO A 52 -16.25 -6.88 -18.39
C PRO A 52 -16.70 -5.77 -17.43
N TRP A 53 -17.97 -5.75 -17.05
CA TRP A 53 -18.49 -4.72 -16.13
C TRP A 53 -17.92 -4.84 -14.71
N VAL A 54 -17.62 -6.05 -14.22
CA VAL A 54 -16.98 -6.27 -12.91
C VAL A 54 -15.54 -5.77 -12.95
N ASN A 55 -14.84 -6.01 -14.06
CA ASN A 55 -13.48 -5.50 -14.24
C ASN A 55 -13.46 -3.97 -14.26
N ILE A 56 -14.41 -3.33 -14.95
CA ILE A 56 -14.55 -1.87 -14.96
C ILE A 56 -14.81 -1.34 -13.55
N LEU A 57 -15.68 -2.00 -12.79
CA LEU A 57 -15.96 -1.63 -11.40
C LEU A 57 -14.72 -1.71 -10.53
N GLY A 58 -13.99 -2.84 -10.56
CA GLY A 58 -12.78 -3.00 -9.73
C GLY A 58 -11.67 -2.02 -10.11
N VAL A 59 -11.43 -1.81 -11.42
CA VAL A 59 -10.47 -0.79 -11.87
C VAL A 59 -10.88 0.61 -11.40
N SER A 60 -12.18 0.92 -11.38
CA SER A 60 -12.67 2.20 -10.86
C SER A 60 -12.41 2.34 -9.36
N ILE A 61 -12.63 1.29 -8.56
CA ILE A 61 -12.34 1.25 -7.12
C ILE A 61 -10.83 1.42 -6.89
N MET A 62 -10.00 0.71 -7.65
CA MET A 62 -8.55 0.84 -7.60
C MET A 62 -8.09 2.29 -7.86
N ILE A 63 -8.57 2.91 -8.94
CA ILE A 63 -8.21 4.30 -9.29
C ILE A 63 -8.64 5.25 -8.18
N ALA A 64 -9.88 5.11 -7.67
CA ALA A 64 -10.36 5.93 -6.56
C ALA A 64 -9.52 5.75 -5.30
N GLY A 65 -9.09 4.53 -4.98
CA GLY A 65 -8.21 4.23 -3.85
C GLY A 65 -6.85 4.91 -3.97
N PHE A 66 -6.20 4.81 -5.14
CA PHE A 66 -4.93 5.50 -5.41
C PHE A 66 -5.07 7.02 -5.33
N LEU A 67 -6.11 7.59 -5.95
CA LEU A 67 -6.39 9.03 -5.85
C LEU A 67 -6.62 9.46 -4.41
N GLY A 68 -7.32 8.65 -3.61
CA GLY A 68 -7.49 8.88 -2.18
C GLY A 68 -6.16 8.98 -1.43
N VAL A 69 -5.22 8.07 -1.70
CA VAL A 69 -3.87 8.11 -1.08
C VAL A 69 -3.14 9.38 -1.51
N VAL A 70 -3.19 9.74 -2.81
CA VAL A 70 -2.58 10.98 -3.33
C VAL A 70 -3.16 12.21 -2.62
N VAL A 71 -4.48 12.27 -2.43
CA VAL A 71 -5.15 13.36 -1.71
C VAL A 71 -4.65 13.47 -0.26
N VAL A 72 -4.51 12.34 0.44
CA VAL A 72 -3.96 12.33 1.82
C VAL A 72 -2.51 12.82 1.86
N LEU A 73 -1.68 12.43 0.88
CA LEU A 73 -0.29 12.89 0.79
C LEU A 73 -0.21 14.39 0.45
N ILE A 74 -1.04 14.89 -0.46
CA ILE A 74 -1.15 16.33 -0.75
C ILE A 74 -1.59 17.08 0.51
N TRP A 75 -2.53 16.54 1.27
CA TRP A 75 -2.94 17.14 2.54
C TRP A 75 -1.77 17.20 3.52
N ALA A 76 -0.97 16.14 3.65
CA ALA A 76 0.23 16.13 4.48
C ALA A 76 1.25 17.21 4.04
N ILE A 77 1.44 17.40 2.74
CA ILE A 77 2.31 18.43 2.16
C ILE A 77 1.80 19.84 2.50
N VAL A 78 0.54 20.13 2.18
CA VAL A 78 -0.08 21.44 2.41
C VAL A 78 -0.09 21.79 3.89
N ASP A 79 -0.43 20.85 4.77
CA ASP A 79 -0.43 21.06 6.21
C ASP A 79 1.01 21.30 6.74
N THR A 80 2.03 20.68 6.15
CA THR A 80 3.44 20.91 6.53
C THR A 80 3.87 22.35 6.25
N VAL A 81 3.58 22.87 5.05
CA VAL A 81 3.92 24.25 4.66
C VAL A 81 3.08 25.26 5.43
N LYS A 82 1.77 25.04 5.52
CA LYS A 82 0.84 25.97 6.19
C LYS A 82 1.18 26.19 7.67
N PHE A 83 1.57 25.13 8.37
CA PHE A 83 1.92 25.20 9.79
C PHE A 83 3.42 25.39 10.04
N LYS A 84 4.22 25.64 8.98
CA LYS A 84 5.67 25.93 9.06
C LYS A 84 6.42 24.94 9.96
N LEU A 85 6.17 23.65 9.76
CA LEU A 85 6.86 22.63 10.54
C LEU A 85 8.37 22.72 10.36
N SER A 86 9.11 22.42 11.42
CA SER A 86 10.55 22.25 11.33
C SER A 86 10.90 21.03 10.46
N PHE A 87 12.15 20.98 9.98
CA PHE A 87 12.65 19.84 9.19
C PHE A 87 12.41 18.50 9.88
N MET A 88 12.71 18.40 11.18
CA MET A 88 12.54 17.15 11.94
C MET A 88 11.06 16.78 12.09
N GLU A 89 10.17 17.74 12.32
CA GLU A 89 8.73 17.47 12.41
C GLU A 89 8.14 17.03 11.06
N ALA A 90 8.58 17.64 9.96
CA ALA A 90 8.20 17.24 8.60
C ALA A 90 8.73 15.85 8.28
N PHE A 91 10.00 15.56 8.58
CA PHE A 91 10.61 14.25 8.37
C PHE A 91 9.86 13.17 9.14
N ILE A 92 9.66 13.34 10.45
CA ILE A 92 8.93 12.39 11.30
C ILE A 92 7.51 12.17 10.77
N ARG A 93 6.84 13.21 10.27
CA ARG A 93 5.50 13.08 9.66
C ARG A 93 5.51 12.14 8.47
N PHE A 94 6.36 12.40 7.47
CA PHE A 94 6.39 11.57 6.26
C PHE A 94 6.94 10.18 6.53
N PHE A 95 7.91 10.06 7.44
CA PHE A 95 8.44 8.79 7.91
C PHE A 95 7.34 7.94 8.55
N ILE A 96 6.54 8.49 9.47
CA ILE A 96 5.41 7.77 10.09
C ILE A 96 4.38 7.33 9.05
N ILE A 97 4.05 8.19 8.08
CA ILE A 97 3.05 7.84 7.06
C ILE A 97 3.57 6.73 6.15
N THR A 98 4.81 6.84 5.64
CA THR A 98 5.37 5.92 4.66
C THR A 98 5.82 4.60 5.28
N GLU A 99 6.65 4.65 6.32
CA GLU A 99 7.14 3.47 7.04
C GLU A 99 6.01 2.80 7.84
N GLY A 100 5.11 3.59 8.44
CA GLY A 100 3.95 3.06 9.15
C GLY A 100 3.03 2.28 8.22
N TYR A 101 2.75 2.80 7.03
CA TYR A 101 2.00 2.06 6.01
C TYR A 101 2.74 0.79 5.57
N LYS A 102 4.06 0.88 5.39
CA LYS A 102 4.86 -0.28 4.96
C LYS A 102 4.89 -1.38 6.00
N LEU A 103 4.97 -1.01 7.28
CA LEU A 103 4.87 -1.94 8.41
C LEU A 103 3.46 -2.56 8.46
N PHE A 104 2.42 -1.76 8.28
CA PHE A 104 1.05 -2.24 8.18
C PHE A 104 0.88 -3.26 7.05
N ASP A 105 1.39 -2.98 5.86
CA ASP A 105 1.35 -3.90 4.70
C ASP A 105 2.00 -5.26 5.01
N ILE A 106 3.19 -5.25 5.62
CA ILE A 106 3.92 -6.48 5.99
C ILE A 106 3.14 -7.28 7.05
N ILE A 107 2.62 -6.61 8.08
CA ILE A 107 1.93 -7.30 9.18
C ILE A 107 0.55 -7.78 8.73
N PHE A 108 -0.26 -6.91 8.13
CA PHE A 108 -1.65 -7.22 7.83
C PHE A 108 -1.81 -8.01 6.53
N PHE A 109 -1.15 -7.61 5.45
CA PHE A 109 -1.35 -8.27 4.15
C PHE A 109 -0.44 -9.48 4.00
N ASP A 110 0.87 -9.34 4.19
CA ASP A 110 1.81 -10.45 3.99
C ASP A 110 1.72 -11.50 5.10
N TYR A 111 1.71 -11.07 6.37
CA TYR A 111 1.64 -12.01 7.49
C TYR A 111 0.21 -12.47 7.79
N LEU A 112 -0.68 -11.57 8.25
CA LEU A 112 -1.99 -11.99 8.73
C LEU A 112 -2.88 -12.54 7.62
N MET A 113 -3.14 -11.75 6.57
CA MET A 113 -4.09 -12.11 5.50
C MET A 113 -3.57 -13.24 4.62
N LEU A 114 -2.34 -13.13 4.09
CA LEU A 114 -1.82 -14.07 3.10
C LEU A 114 -1.33 -15.37 3.74
N THR A 115 -0.52 -15.31 4.81
CA THR A 115 0.17 -16.51 5.32
C THR A 115 -0.46 -17.13 6.56
N LYS A 116 -0.88 -16.31 7.54
CA LYS A 116 -1.46 -16.81 8.81
C LYS A 116 -2.91 -17.28 8.63
N PHE A 117 -3.77 -16.44 8.08
CA PHE A 117 -5.20 -16.73 7.90
C PHE A 117 -5.53 -17.32 6.53
N LYS A 118 -4.62 -17.17 5.56
CA LYS A 118 -4.73 -17.68 4.18
C LYS A 118 -6.07 -17.30 3.55
N ILE A 119 -6.45 -16.03 3.69
CA ILE A 119 -7.73 -15.51 3.22
C ILE A 119 -7.93 -15.75 1.72
N PRO A 120 -6.93 -15.49 0.83
CA PRO A 120 -7.09 -15.77 -0.59
C PRO A 120 -7.35 -17.26 -0.88
N LEU A 121 -6.70 -18.19 -0.16
CA LEU A 121 -6.94 -19.63 -0.31
C LEU A 121 -8.38 -20.03 0.05
N LYS A 122 -8.97 -19.39 1.06
CA LYS A 122 -10.37 -19.65 1.46
C LYS A 122 -11.38 -19.18 0.42
N ILE A 123 -11.05 -18.09 -0.29
CA ILE A 123 -11.89 -17.53 -1.35
C ILE A 123 -11.68 -18.29 -2.67
N TYR A 124 -10.45 -18.74 -2.91
CA TYR A 124 -10.01 -19.43 -4.12
C TYR A 124 -9.36 -20.78 -3.78
N PRO A 125 -10.16 -21.83 -3.47
CA PRO A 125 -9.64 -23.16 -3.15
C PRO A 125 -8.79 -23.77 -4.26
N GLU A 126 -8.94 -23.30 -5.51
CA GLU A 126 -8.15 -23.73 -6.65
C GLU A 126 -6.67 -23.39 -6.52
N THR A 127 -6.32 -22.46 -5.61
CA THR A 127 -4.94 -22.13 -5.27
C THR A 127 -4.36 -23.05 -4.18
N ALA A 128 -5.08 -24.10 -3.77
CA ALA A 128 -4.60 -25.10 -2.83
C ALA A 128 -3.31 -25.77 -3.33
N GLY A 129 -2.34 -25.89 -2.41
CA GLY A 129 -1.01 -26.42 -2.74
C GLY A 129 0.03 -25.36 -3.06
N ALA A 130 -0.35 -24.08 -3.24
CA ALA A 130 0.62 -23.00 -3.34
C ALA A 130 1.46 -22.89 -2.06
N LYS A 131 2.78 -23.01 -2.23
CA LYS A 131 3.79 -22.86 -1.18
C LYS A 131 3.85 -21.42 -0.69
N GLY A 132 3.49 -20.45 -1.53
CA GLY A 132 3.44 -19.02 -1.20
C GLY A 132 2.63 -18.71 0.07
N TYR A 133 1.54 -19.44 0.33
CA TYR A 133 0.74 -19.27 1.55
C TYR A 133 1.45 -19.67 2.85
N ASN A 134 2.58 -20.38 2.77
CA ASN A 134 3.36 -20.79 3.95
C ASN A 134 4.71 -20.06 4.05
N ASN A 135 5.03 -19.18 3.10
CA ASN A 135 6.33 -18.54 3.00
C ASN A 135 6.23 -17.05 3.34
N PHE A 136 6.12 -16.72 4.63
CA PHE A 136 6.23 -15.32 5.05
C PHE A 136 7.64 -14.79 4.73
N GLY A 137 7.71 -13.60 4.14
CA GLY A 137 8.98 -13.00 3.73
C GLY A 137 9.47 -13.42 2.34
N PHE A 138 8.65 -14.09 1.52
CA PHE A 138 8.97 -14.36 0.10
C PHE A 138 9.37 -13.08 -0.68
N ASN A 139 8.88 -11.91 -0.24
CA ASN A 139 9.16 -10.59 -0.81
C ASN A 139 10.12 -9.74 0.05
N ALA A 140 10.78 -10.31 1.07
CA ALA A 140 11.54 -9.54 2.08
C ALA A 140 12.57 -8.59 1.48
N LYS A 141 13.33 -9.02 0.45
CA LYS A 141 14.28 -8.17 -0.26
C LYS A 141 13.61 -6.91 -0.86
N SER A 142 12.44 -7.08 -1.46
CA SER A 142 11.65 -5.96 -2.00
C SER A 142 11.12 -5.06 -0.89
N GLN A 143 10.66 -5.64 0.23
CA GLN A 143 10.15 -4.87 1.36
C GLN A 143 11.26 -4.04 2.02
N VAL A 144 12.44 -4.60 2.23
CA VAL A 144 13.61 -3.86 2.76
C VAL A 144 13.99 -2.71 1.84
N MET A 145 14.05 -2.96 0.52
CA MET A 145 14.35 -1.88 -0.45
C MET A 145 13.31 -0.76 -0.37
N LYS A 146 12.02 -1.09 -0.26
CA LYS A 146 10.94 -0.10 -0.14
C LYS A 146 11.07 0.75 1.14
N LEU A 147 11.41 0.14 2.29
CA LEU A 147 11.67 0.89 3.54
C LEU A 147 12.82 1.90 3.35
N VAL A 148 13.91 1.50 2.70
CA VAL A 148 15.03 2.42 2.43
C VAL A 148 14.61 3.57 1.51
N VAL A 149 13.88 3.25 0.43
CA VAL A 149 13.39 4.25 -0.54
C VAL A 149 12.39 5.22 0.12
N PHE A 150 11.48 4.72 0.94
CA PHE A 150 10.47 5.52 1.65
C PHE A 150 11.08 6.44 2.70
N CYS A 151 12.09 5.97 3.44
CA CYS A 151 12.89 6.81 4.32
C CYS A 151 13.58 7.95 3.52
N GLY A 152 14.19 7.62 2.37
CA GLY A 152 14.81 8.61 1.48
C GLY A 152 13.80 9.64 0.95
N ILE A 153 12.63 9.20 0.50
CA ILE A 153 11.54 10.09 0.07
C ILE A 153 11.09 11.01 1.22
N SER A 154 10.98 10.48 2.43
CA SER A 154 10.59 11.26 3.61
C SER A 154 11.61 12.36 3.93
N LEU A 155 12.91 12.08 3.81
CA LEU A 155 13.98 13.08 3.96
C LEU A 155 13.89 14.16 2.88
N ILE A 156 13.73 13.76 1.61
CA ILE A 156 13.65 14.68 0.48
C ILE A 156 12.42 15.60 0.64
N LEU A 157 11.26 15.05 0.98
CA LEU A 157 10.04 15.84 1.22
C LEU A 157 10.23 16.82 2.36
N ALA A 158 10.80 16.40 3.49
CA ALA A 158 11.10 17.31 4.59
C ALA A 158 12.02 18.46 4.14
N PHE A 159 13.10 18.14 3.45
CA PHE A 159 14.05 19.14 2.95
C PHE A 159 13.39 20.13 1.98
N VAL A 160 12.67 19.64 0.97
CA VAL A 160 12.00 20.50 -0.02
C VAL A 160 10.98 21.42 0.66
N LEU A 161 10.14 20.88 1.54
CA LEU A 161 9.03 21.62 2.12
C LEU A 161 9.45 22.62 3.21
N THR A 162 10.56 22.36 3.92
CA THR A 162 10.98 23.22 5.05
C THR A 162 12.20 24.06 4.75
N VAL A 163 12.98 23.75 3.70
CA VAL A 163 14.18 24.51 3.33
C VAL A 163 13.98 25.19 1.99
N ILE A 164 13.59 24.46 0.95
CA ILE A 164 13.49 25.02 -0.40
C ILE A 164 12.28 25.94 -0.52
N ILE A 165 11.06 25.43 -0.29
CA ILE A 165 9.82 26.21 -0.49
C ILE A 165 9.82 27.55 0.27
N PRO A 166 10.26 27.62 1.54
CA PRO A 166 10.32 28.89 2.26
C PRO A 166 11.29 29.93 1.68
N LEU A 167 12.25 29.54 0.83
CA LEU A 167 13.11 30.51 0.13
C LEU A 167 12.37 31.25 -1.00
N TRP A 168 11.22 30.74 -1.42
CA TRP A 168 10.41 31.28 -2.54
C TRP A 168 9.08 31.90 -2.08
N LEU A 169 8.79 31.90 -0.77
CA LEU A 169 7.60 32.47 -0.15
C LEU A 169 7.96 33.69 0.69
#